data_AF-A0A4V0I2V8-F1
#
_entry.id   AF-A0A4V0I2V8-F1
#
_cell.length_a   1.000
_cell.length_b   1.000
_cell.length_c   1.000
_cell.angle_alpha   90.00
_cell.angle_beta   90.00
_cell.angle_gamma   90.00
#
_symmetry.space_group_name_H-M   'P 1'
#
loop_
_entity.id
_entity.type
_entity.pdbx_description
1 polymer ?
#
loop_
_entity_poly.entity_id
_entity_poly.type
_entity_poly.pdbx_seq_one_letter_code
_entity_poly.pdbx_strand_id
1 'polypeptide(L)'
;MCSAIALATSELPLSLLEQHGLEDRVHDRGGEKEVRFYWQARPALLPVWWDGRLQVVKWGNRDRAERTLPPTGWTWRETVEDGKWSAMSPEPVLVPATFGYANGVWYKVKQGLQGVLVRDRTGQPVVFLVTEPATRYYRVMTRAEWMPALVGEVI
;
A
#
# COMPACT_ATOMS: atom_id res chain seq x y z
N MET A 1 10.75 4.28 -3.57
CA MET A 1 9.55 3.43 -3.45
C MET A 1 8.40 4.26 -2.91
N CYS A 2 7.15 3.92 -3.26
CA CYS A 2 5.95 4.58 -2.75
C CYS A 2 5.84 4.39 -1.23
N SER A 3 5.97 5.46 -0.46
CA SER A 3 6.06 5.45 1.01
C SER A 3 4.82 5.95 1.73
N ALA A 4 3.84 6.45 0.98
CA ALA A 4 2.49 6.65 1.47
C ALA A 4 1.49 6.57 0.33
N ILE A 5 0.23 6.33 0.67
CA ILE A 5 -0.90 6.58 -0.23
C ILE A 5 -1.92 7.49 0.45
N ALA A 6 -2.79 8.08 -0.34
CA ALA A 6 -3.98 8.77 0.14
C ALA A 6 -5.20 8.16 -0.54
N LEU A 7 -6.28 8.03 0.23
CA LEU A 7 -7.59 7.61 -0.25
C LEU A 7 -8.63 8.63 0.20
N ALA A 8 -9.52 9.05 -0.69
CA ALA A 8 -10.60 9.97 -0.34
C ALA A 8 -11.44 9.41 0.83
N THR A 9 -11.84 10.25 1.79
CA THR A 9 -12.64 9.78 2.94
C THR A 9 -14.00 9.23 2.50
N SER A 10 -14.53 9.68 1.36
CA SER A 10 -15.77 9.15 0.76
C SER A 10 -15.64 7.72 0.25
N GLU A 11 -14.43 7.23 0.01
CA GLU A 11 -14.16 5.86 -0.45
C GLU A 11 -13.86 4.90 0.71
N LEU A 12 -13.84 5.40 1.96
CA LEU A 12 -13.54 4.60 3.13
C LEU A 12 -14.75 4.58 4.09
N PRO A 13 -15.33 3.40 4.40
CA PRO A 13 -16.42 3.29 5.38
C PRO A 13 -16.06 3.91 6.73
N LEU A 14 -16.99 4.66 7.32
CA LEU A 14 -16.79 5.30 8.61
C LEU A 14 -16.40 4.30 9.72
N SER A 15 -16.95 3.09 9.69
CA SER A 15 -16.59 2.03 10.63
C SER A 15 -15.10 1.66 10.58
N LEU A 16 -14.45 1.72 9.40
CA LEU A 16 -13.02 1.48 9.28
C LEU A 16 -12.18 2.67 9.75
N LEU A 17 -12.70 3.90 9.67
CA LEU A 17 -12.03 5.06 10.27
C LEU A 17 -11.94 4.87 11.78
N GLU A 18 -13.09 4.63 12.41
CA GLU A 18 -13.24 4.52 13.87
C GLU A 18 -12.50 3.31 14.43
N GLN A 19 -12.67 2.13 13.80
CA GLN A 19 -12.03 0.89 14.24
C GLN A 19 -10.50 1.00 14.27
N HIS A 20 -9.91 1.78 13.36
CA HIS A 20 -8.46 1.87 13.20
C HIS A 20 -7.87 3.22 13.66
N GLY A 21 -8.68 4.12 14.24
CA GLY A 21 -8.24 5.43 14.71
C GLY A 21 -7.62 6.28 13.59
N LEU A 22 -8.25 6.30 12.42
CA LEU A 22 -7.70 6.96 11.22
C LEU A 22 -8.08 8.45 11.12
N GLU A 23 -8.87 8.96 12.05
CA GLU A 23 -9.30 10.36 12.11
C GLU A 23 -8.10 11.31 12.18
N ASP A 24 -7.08 10.95 12.96
CA ASP A 24 -5.83 11.71 13.09
C ASP A 24 -4.97 11.70 11.82
N ARG A 25 -5.36 10.90 10.81
CA ARG A 25 -4.69 10.80 9.51
C ARG A 25 -5.49 11.46 8.39
N VAL A 26 -6.61 12.12 8.72
CA VAL A 26 -7.42 12.87 7.75
C VAL A 26 -6.73 14.20 7.46
N HIS A 27 -6.60 14.50 6.17
CA HIS A 27 -6.05 15.75 5.68
C HIS A 27 -6.97 16.38 4.64
N ASP A 28 -6.96 17.70 4.58
CA ASP A 28 -7.57 18.44 3.49
C ASP A 28 -6.56 18.61 2.35
N ARG A 29 -6.99 18.28 1.14
CA ARG A 29 -6.28 18.58 -0.12
C ARG A 29 -7.20 19.41 -1.01
N GLY A 30 -7.17 20.72 -0.83
CA GLY A 30 -7.90 21.64 -1.70
C GLY A 30 -9.41 21.52 -1.57
N GLY A 31 -9.91 21.27 -0.35
CA GLY A 31 -11.33 21.10 -0.03
C GLY A 31 -11.81 19.66 -0.05
N GLU A 32 -11.02 18.71 -0.57
CA GLU A 32 -11.32 17.28 -0.50
C GLU A 32 -10.61 16.66 0.70
N LYS A 33 -11.35 15.93 1.54
CA LYS A 33 -10.78 15.18 2.67
C LYS A 33 -10.25 13.82 2.20
N GLU A 34 -9.04 13.49 2.61
CA GLU A 34 -8.37 12.23 2.33
C GLU A 34 -7.74 11.64 3.60
N VAL A 35 -7.72 10.31 3.71
CA VAL A 35 -6.95 9.61 4.74
C VAL A 35 -5.57 9.31 4.17
N ARG A 36 -4.50 9.67 4.89
CA ARG A 36 -3.12 9.37 4.48
C ARG A 36 -2.55 8.18 5.24
N PHE A 37 -2.11 7.19 4.48
CA PHE A 37 -1.48 5.98 5.01
C PHE A 37 0.02 6.04 4.75
N TYR A 38 0.79 6.46 5.76
CA TYR A 38 2.26 6.49 5.68
C TYR A 38 2.86 5.19 6.16
N TRP A 39 3.90 4.70 5.46
CA TRP A 39 4.70 3.57 5.91
C TRP A 39 5.30 3.82 7.30
N GLN A 40 5.71 5.07 7.55
CA GLN A 40 6.33 5.50 8.79
C GLN A 40 5.35 5.57 9.97
N ALA A 41 4.04 5.66 9.71
CA ALA A 41 3.02 5.75 10.74
C ALA A 41 3.02 4.52 11.67
N ARG A 42 2.46 4.68 12.87
CA ARG A 42 2.32 3.61 13.87
C ARG A 42 0.85 3.52 14.31
N PRO A 43 0.16 2.40 14.03
CA PRO A 43 0.58 1.29 13.17
C PRO A 43 0.71 1.70 11.68
N ALA A 44 1.56 0.99 10.92
CA ALA A 44 1.63 1.11 9.47
C ALA A 44 0.50 0.28 8.86
N LEU A 45 -0.42 0.93 8.16
CA LEU A 45 -1.67 0.34 7.69
C LEU A 45 -1.89 0.67 6.22
N LEU A 46 -2.62 -0.19 5.51
CA LEU A 46 -3.13 0.07 4.17
C LEU A 46 -4.58 -0.40 4.02
N PRO A 47 -5.44 0.36 3.32
CA PRO A 47 -6.70 -0.15 2.82
C PRO A 47 -6.44 -1.19 1.71
N VAL A 48 -7.20 -2.28 1.70
CA VAL A 48 -7.12 -3.36 0.71
C VAL A 48 -8.53 -3.86 0.37
N TRP A 49 -8.80 -4.05 -0.92
CA TRP A 49 -9.93 -4.85 -1.37
C TRP A 49 -9.54 -6.32 -1.27
N TRP A 50 -10.13 -7.00 -0.29
CA TRP A 50 -9.85 -8.40 0.01
C TRP A 50 -11.12 -9.07 0.53
N ASP A 51 -11.39 -10.28 0.05
CA ASP A 51 -12.59 -11.05 0.39
C ASP A 51 -13.90 -10.26 0.13
N GLY A 52 -13.97 -9.61 -1.04
CA GLY A 52 -15.16 -8.89 -1.50
C GLY A 52 -15.47 -7.58 -0.78
N ARG A 53 -14.64 -7.14 0.17
CA ARG A 53 -14.86 -5.91 0.95
C ARG A 53 -13.57 -5.12 1.15
N LEU A 54 -13.74 -3.84 1.48
CA LEU A 54 -12.62 -3.00 1.89
C LEU A 54 -12.23 -3.35 3.33
N GLN A 55 -10.95 -3.58 3.57
CA GLN A 55 -10.40 -3.85 4.90
C GLN A 55 -9.16 -2.98 5.10
N VAL A 56 -8.83 -2.66 6.34
CA VAL A 56 -7.57 -1.98 6.68
C VAL A 56 -6.68 -3.00 7.37
N VAL A 57 -5.54 -3.31 6.74
CA VAL A 57 -4.61 -4.35 7.21
C VAL A 57 -3.23 -3.76 7.47
N LYS A 58 -2.38 -4.53 8.14
CA LYS A 58 -0.99 -4.14 8.40
C LYS A 58 -0.25 -4.00 7.07
N TRP A 59 0.38 -2.85 6.87
CA TRP A 59 1.35 -2.68 5.81
C TRP A 59 2.65 -3.33 6.27
N GLY A 60 3.11 -4.34 5.51
CA GLY A 60 4.43 -4.92 5.56
C GLY A 60 4.87 -5.45 6.92
N ASN A 61 6.17 -5.71 7.04
CA ASN A 61 6.77 -6.13 8.29
C ASN A 61 7.79 -5.11 8.79
N ARG A 62 7.51 -4.54 9.97
CA ARG A 62 8.44 -3.70 10.75
C ARG A 62 8.84 -4.36 12.08
N ASP A 63 8.24 -5.50 12.39
CA ASP A 63 8.52 -6.24 13.60
C ASP A 63 9.76 -7.12 13.37
N ARG A 64 10.83 -6.86 14.12
CA ARG A 64 12.06 -7.65 14.04
C ARG A 64 11.90 -9.04 14.65
N ALA A 65 10.88 -9.27 15.46
CA ALA A 65 10.56 -10.59 15.99
C ALA A 65 9.88 -11.49 14.94
N GLU A 66 9.25 -10.91 13.92
CA GLU A 66 8.76 -11.65 12.77
C GLU A 66 9.93 -12.00 11.84
N ARG A 67 10.14 -13.29 11.62
CA ARG A 67 11.27 -13.86 10.87
C ARG A 67 10.84 -14.50 9.56
N THR A 68 9.56 -14.81 9.38
CA THR A 68 9.05 -15.41 8.14
C THR A 68 8.87 -14.36 7.05
N LEU A 69 8.47 -13.15 7.44
CA LEU A 69 8.22 -12.05 6.52
C LEU A 69 9.43 -11.12 6.37
N PRO A 70 9.76 -10.68 5.14
CA PRO A 70 10.88 -9.76 4.92
C PRO A 70 10.61 -8.40 5.61
N PRO A 71 11.61 -7.75 6.23
CA PRO A 71 11.43 -6.55 7.05
C PRO A 71 11.25 -5.26 6.21
N THR A 72 10.20 -5.23 5.40
CA THR A 72 9.92 -4.20 4.39
C THR A 72 8.41 -3.98 4.22
N GLY A 73 8.02 -2.92 3.52
CA GLY A 73 6.65 -2.66 3.07
C GLY A 73 6.38 -3.05 1.63
N TRP A 74 7.40 -3.54 0.92
CA TRP A 74 7.36 -3.73 -0.53
C TRP A 74 7.89 -5.09 -0.95
N THR A 75 7.44 -5.55 -2.10
CA THR A 75 8.02 -6.68 -2.84
C THR A 75 8.20 -6.30 -4.30
N TRP A 76 9.11 -6.97 -4.98
CA TRP A 76 9.30 -6.82 -6.42
C TRP A 76 8.26 -7.64 -7.17
N ARG A 77 7.74 -7.11 -8.29
CA ARG A 77 6.85 -7.85 -9.21
C ARG A 77 7.47 -9.17 -9.63
N GLU A 78 8.73 -9.14 -10.06
CA GLU A 78 9.50 -10.34 -10.43
C GLU A 78 9.53 -11.37 -9.31
N THR A 79 9.74 -10.97 -8.05
CA THR A 79 9.75 -11.90 -6.90
C THR A 79 8.39 -12.57 -6.68
N VAL A 80 7.29 -11.87 -6.97
CA VAL A 80 5.94 -12.42 -6.88
C VAL A 80 5.68 -13.39 -8.04
N GLU A 81 6.02 -12.99 -9.26
CA GLU A 81 5.84 -13.79 -10.49
C GLU A 81 6.71 -15.05 -10.50
N ASP A 82 7.93 -14.98 -9.97
CA ASP A 82 8.82 -16.12 -9.75
C ASP A 82 8.29 -17.12 -8.70
N GLY A 83 7.18 -16.81 -8.02
CA GLY A 83 6.59 -17.67 -7.00
C GLY A 83 7.40 -17.73 -5.70
N LYS A 84 8.31 -16.78 -5.43
CA LYS A 84 9.12 -16.77 -4.19
C LYS A 84 8.27 -16.60 -2.92
N TRP A 85 7.04 -16.12 -3.07
CA TRP A 85 6.07 -16.00 -1.98
C TRP A 85 5.21 -17.26 -1.78
N SER A 86 5.26 -18.26 -2.67
CA SER A 86 4.31 -19.38 -2.72
C SER A 86 4.17 -20.15 -1.39
N ALA A 87 5.25 -20.29 -0.62
CA ALA A 87 5.24 -20.95 0.68
C ALA A 87 4.36 -20.24 1.74
N MET A 88 3.99 -18.98 1.50
CA MET A 88 3.15 -18.14 2.37
C MET A 88 1.71 -17.99 1.84
N SER A 89 1.33 -18.76 0.81
CA SER A 89 0.01 -18.70 0.16
C SER A 89 -0.40 -17.27 -0.21
N PRO A 90 0.36 -16.61 -1.10
CA PRO A 90 0.16 -15.20 -1.41
C PRO A 90 -1.15 -14.98 -2.16
N GLU A 91 -1.91 -13.98 -1.74
CA GLU A 91 -3.14 -13.53 -2.40
C GLU A 91 -2.88 -12.18 -3.07
N PRO A 92 -3.08 -12.04 -4.40
CA PRO A 92 -3.03 -10.74 -5.04
C PRO A 92 -4.21 -9.88 -4.58
N VAL A 93 -3.93 -8.64 -4.17
CA VAL A 93 -4.95 -7.69 -3.69
C VAL A 93 -4.81 -6.33 -4.36
N LEU A 94 -5.92 -5.60 -4.42
CA LEU A 94 -5.94 -4.21 -4.84
C LEU A 94 -5.85 -3.31 -3.60
N VAL A 95 -4.87 -2.41 -3.59
CA VAL A 95 -4.75 -1.34 -2.61
C VAL A 95 -5.34 -0.07 -3.26
N PRO A 96 -6.57 0.34 -2.91
CA PRO A 96 -7.16 1.53 -3.49
C PRO A 96 -6.40 2.77 -3.03
N ALA A 97 -6.18 3.70 -3.96
CA ALA A 97 -5.53 4.96 -3.69
C ALA A 97 -5.97 6.00 -4.72
N THR A 98 -6.20 7.21 -4.24
CA THR A 98 -6.41 8.40 -5.06
C THR A 98 -5.08 9.08 -5.39
N PHE A 99 -4.08 8.96 -4.49
CA PHE A 99 -2.72 9.42 -4.70
C PHE A 99 -1.69 8.47 -4.10
N GLY A 100 -0.51 8.38 -4.71
CA GLY A 100 0.69 7.79 -4.13
C GLY A 100 1.72 8.85 -3.77
N TYR A 101 2.64 8.53 -2.87
CA TYR A 101 3.69 9.44 -2.40
C TYR A 101 5.07 8.80 -2.50
N ALA A 102 5.98 9.47 -3.22
CA ALA A 102 7.38 9.07 -3.31
C ALA A 102 8.28 10.31 -3.24
N ASN A 103 9.30 10.29 -2.37
CA ASN A 103 10.35 11.30 -2.26
C ASN A 103 9.84 12.77 -2.25
N GLY A 104 8.79 13.07 -1.47
CA GLY A 104 8.25 14.44 -1.38
C GLY A 104 7.15 14.75 -2.40
N VAL A 105 6.88 13.85 -3.34
CA VAL A 105 5.93 14.10 -4.44
C VAL A 105 4.69 13.22 -4.28
N TRP A 106 3.54 13.88 -4.24
CA TRP A 106 2.23 13.23 -4.41
C TRP A 106 1.89 13.15 -5.90
N TYR A 107 1.58 11.95 -6.39
CA TYR A 107 1.16 11.71 -7.77
C TYR A 107 -0.21 11.05 -7.80
N LYS A 108 -1.02 11.40 -8.80
CA LYS A 108 -2.38 10.88 -8.93
C LYS A 108 -2.34 9.38 -9.25
N VAL A 109 -3.27 8.64 -8.65
CA VAL A 109 -3.57 7.25 -8.97
C VAL A 109 -5.04 7.18 -9.36
N LYS A 110 -5.35 6.43 -10.42
CA LYS A 110 -6.70 6.32 -11.00
C LYS A 110 -7.49 5.16 -10.42
N GLN A 111 -6.85 4.00 -10.22
CA GLN A 111 -7.55 2.78 -9.79
C GLN A 111 -6.98 2.21 -8.49
N GLY A 112 -5.67 2.26 -8.32
CA GLY A 112 -4.98 1.75 -7.13
C GLY A 112 -3.63 1.12 -7.48
N LEU A 113 -3.09 0.43 -6.48
CA LEU A 113 -1.80 -0.24 -6.54
C LEU A 113 -2.02 -1.75 -6.37
N GLN A 114 -1.13 -2.54 -6.98
CA GLN A 114 -1.06 -3.97 -6.72
C GLN A 114 -0.38 -4.24 -5.38
N GLY A 115 -0.98 -5.11 -4.58
CA GLY A 115 -0.42 -5.64 -3.35
C GLY A 115 -0.39 -7.16 -3.36
N VAL A 116 0.44 -7.73 -2.49
CA VAL A 116 0.40 -9.15 -2.13
C VAL A 116 0.07 -9.23 -0.66
N LEU A 117 -1.03 -9.93 -0.35
CA LEU A 117 -1.46 -10.23 1.00
C LEU A 117 -0.97 -11.62 1.38
N VAL A 118 -0.37 -11.71 2.56
CA VAL A 118 0.03 -12.96 3.21
C VAL A 118 -0.39 -12.93 4.66
N ARG A 119 -0.20 -14.03 5.38
CA ARG A 119 -0.41 -14.11 6.82
C ARG A 119 0.93 -14.12 7.54
N ASP A 120 1.03 -13.36 8.64
CA ASP A 120 2.17 -13.46 9.54
C ASP A 120 2.11 -14.74 10.40
N ARG A 121 3.11 -14.95 11.26
CA ARG A 121 3.17 -16.15 12.12
C ARG A 121 1.98 -16.32 13.07
N THR A 122 1.22 -15.25 13.33
CA THR A 122 0.03 -15.25 14.19
C THR A 122 -1.26 -15.41 13.38
N GLY A 123 -1.16 -15.56 12.05
CA GLY A 123 -2.29 -15.69 11.13
C GLY A 123 -2.91 -14.36 10.70
N GLN A 124 -2.33 -13.23 11.14
CA GLN A 124 -2.84 -11.89 10.83
C GLN A 124 -2.49 -11.49 9.39
N PRO A 125 -3.42 -10.85 8.65
CA PRO A 125 -3.16 -10.42 7.29
C PRO A 125 -2.16 -9.25 7.25
N VAL A 126 -1.18 -9.37 6.36
CA VAL A 126 -0.15 -8.37 6.10
C VAL A 126 -0.02 -8.17 4.60
N VAL A 127 -0.08 -6.92 4.14
CA VAL A 127 0.06 -6.58 2.72
C VAL A 127 1.41 -5.95 2.43
N PHE A 128 2.03 -6.37 1.33
CA PHE A 128 3.22 -5.76 0.76
C PHE A 128 2.86 -5.11 -0.58
N LEU A 129 3.29 -3.87 -0.81
CA LEU A 129 3.08 -3.22 -2.10
C LEU A 129 4.00 -3.84 -3.14
N VAL A 130 3.43 -4.21 -4.29
CA VAL A 130 4.22 -4.69 -5.43
C VAL A 130 4.87 -3.48 -6.11
N THR A 131 6.15 -3.63 -6.45
CA THR A 131 6.96 -2.59 -7.07
C THR A 131 7.63 -3.10 -8.33
N GLU A 132 7.86 -2.17 -9.26
CA GLU A 132 8.47 -2.42 -10.56
C GLU A 132 9.46 -1.28 -10.90
N PRO A 133 10.39 -1.50 -11.86
CA PRO A 133 11.28 -0.44 -12.31
C PRO A 133 10.50 0.81 -12.71
N ALA A 134 10.92 1.98 -12.24
CA ALA A 134 10.26 3.23 -12.58
C ALA A 134 10.37 3.51 -14.08
N THR A 135 9.28 4.01 -14.67
CA THR A 135 9.37 4.64 -15.99
C THR A 135 10.27 5.86 -15.95
N ARG A 136 10.68 6.33 -17.13
CA ARG A 136 11.43 7.58 -17.25
C ARG A 136 10.66 8.77 -16.67
N TYR A 137 9.36 8.87 -16.92
CA TYR A 137 8.55 10.00 -16.45
C TYR A 137 8.39 9.96 -14.92
N TYR A 138 8.06 8.79 -14.35
CA TYR A 138 7.99 8.63 -12.89
C TYR A 138 9.33 8.96 -12.21
N ARG A 139 10.45 8.52 -12.78
CA ARG A 139 11.79 8.83 -12.27
C ARG A 139 12.09 10.33 -12.32
N VAL A 140 11.75 11.03 -13.40
CA VAL A 140 11.93 12.48 -13.49
C VAL A 140 11.05 13.20 -12.46
N MET A 141 9.80 12.77 -12.32
CA MET A 141 8.82 13.37 -11.42
C MET A 141 9.19 13.17 -9.94
N THR A 142 9.60 11.97 -9.54
CA THR A 142 9.76 11.59 -8.13
C THR A 142 11.20 11.32 -7.71
N ARG A 143 12.16 11.28 -8.66
CA ARG A 143 13.55 10.84 -8.42
C ARG A 143 13.68 9.43 -7.85
N ALA A 144 12.65 8.59 -7.98
CA ALA A 144 12.67 7.22 -7.50
C ALA A 144 12.98 6.25 -8.64
N GLU A 145 13.87 5.29 -8.39
CA GLU A 145 14.22 4.21 -9.33
C GLU A 145 13.15 3.12 -9.43
N TRP A 146 12.26 3.07 -8.44
CA TRP A 146 11.23 2.05 -8.30
C TRP A 146 9.88 2.70 -8.04
N MET A 147 8.87 2.28 -8.79
CA MET A 147 7.49 2.73 -8.68
C MET A 147 6.61 1.58 -8.19
N PRO A 148 5.45 1.86 -7.58
CA PRO A 148 4.50 0.79 -7.32
C PRO A 148 3.91 0.30 -8.65
N ALA A 149 3.59 -0.98 -8.70
CA ALA A 149 2.80 -1.55 -9.76
C ALA A 149 1.37 -0.97 -9.72
N LEU A 150 1.03 -0.11 -10.67
CA LEU A 150 -0.28 0.53 -10.75
C LEU A 150 -1.29 -0.38 -11.47
N VAL A 151 -2.57 -0.24 -11.12
CA VAL A 151 -3.64 -1.01 -11.77
C VAL A 151 -4.24 -0.23 -12.92
N GLY A 152 -4.18 -0.81 -14.13
CA GLY A 152 -4.82 -0.25 -15.33
C GLY A 152 -4.22 1.05 -15.85
N GLU A 153 -3.03 1.44 -15.38
CA GLU A 153 -2.32 2.64 -15.82
C GLU A 153 -0.81 2.51 -15.67
N VAL A 154 -0.07 3.39 -16.36
CA VAL A 154 1.38 3.56 -16.22
C VAL A 154 1.67 5.06 -16.17
N ILE A 155 2.55 5.46 -15.26
CA ILE A 155 3.05 6.84 -15.09
C ILE A 155 4.50 6.85 -15.51
#